data_AF-A0A0J6T3W4-F1
#
_entry.id   AF-A0A0J6T3W4-F1
#
_cell.length_a   1.000
_cell.length_b   1.000
_cell.length_c   1.000
_cell.angle_alpha   90.00
_cell.angle_beta   90.00
_cell.angle_gamma   90.00
#
_symmetry.space_group_name_H-M   'P 1'
#
loop_
_entity.id
_entity.type
_entity.pdbx_description
1 polymer ?
#
loop_
_entity_poly.entity_id
_entity_poly.type
_entity_poly.pdbx_seq_one_letter_code
_entity_poly.pdbx_strand_id
1 'polypeptide(L)'
;MVAKLVELVREAAAEARLVARSYPSGCSADALPWAVIKRFDDDVRGRVERDPRIEDGRDQVLIAAVTLAEAAPDEDRAPERERLVKAINDLEWVTVSRGIANRAAAALGYGEAGGRLRDAG
;
A
#
# COMPACT_ATOMS: atom_id res chain seq x y z
N MET A 1 12.31 15.27 7.44
CA MET A 1 11.66 13.95 7.34
C MET A 1 10.34 13.87 8.13
N VAL A 2 9.25 13.45 7.50
CA VAL A 2 7.94 13.19 8.13
C VAL A 2 7.94 11.77 8.72
N ALA A 3 8.69 11.56 9.80
CA ALA A 3 9.03 10.23 10.32
C ALA A 3 7.79 9.35 10.61
N LYS A 4 6.74 9.94 11.20
CA LYS A 4 5.55 9.16 11.55
C LYS A 4 4.79 8.64 10.33
N LEU A 5 4.70 9.43 9.27
CA LEU A 5 4.02 9.00 8.05
C LEU A 5 4.81 7.93 7.31
N VAL A 6 6.15 7.97 7.36
CA VAL A 6 7.01 6.89 6.85
C VAL A 6 6.78 5.59 7.63
N GLU A 7 6.67 5.64 8.95
CA GLU A 7 6.32 4.46 9.77
C GLU A 7 4.97 3.87 9.35
N LEU A 8 3.93 4.70 9.22
CA LEU A 8 2.59 4.25 8.82
C LEU A 8 2.60 3.58 7.44
N VAL A 9 3.37 4.12 6.49
CA VAL A 9 3.54 3.50 5.16
C VAL A 9 4.18 2.11 5.28
N ARG A 10 5.24 1.98 6.10
CA ARG A 10 5.93 0.70 6.32
C ARG A 10 5.05 -0.32 7.03
N GLU A 11 4.28 0.11 8.03
CA GLU A 11 3.32 -0.73 8.74
C GLU A 11 2.21 -1.21 7.80
N ALA A 12 1.63 -0.31 7.00
CA ALA A 12 0.63 -0.66 6.00
C ALA A 12 1.16 -1.69 4.99
N ALA A 13 2.37 -1.48 4.48
CA ALA A 13 3.01 -2.42 3.56
C ALA A 13 3.31 -3.78 4.22
N ALA A 14 3.73 -3.79 5.49
CA ALA A 14 3.95 -5.02 6.23
C ALA A 14 2.66 -5.83 6.42
N GLU A 15 1.55 -5.17 6.77
CA GLU A 15 0.24 -5.81 6.90
C GLU A 15 -0.27 -6.33 5.55
N ALA A 16 -0.18 -5.51 4.49
CA ALA A 16 -0.56 -5.93 3.14
C ALA A 16 0.23 -7.17 2.68
N ARG A 17 1.55 -7.22 2.95
CA ARG A 17 2.38 -8.40 2.67
C ARG A 17 1.94 -9.62 3.48
N LEU A 18 1.56 -9.46 4.74
CA LEU A 18 1.04 -10.55 5.56
C LEU A 18 -0.26 -11.10 4.99
N VAL A 19 -1.19 -10.24 4.58
CA VAL A 19 -2.46 -10.63 3.93
C VAL A 19 -2.18 -11.36 2.61
N ALA A 20 -1.33 -10.79 1.74
CA ALA A 20 -0.96 -11.41 0.47
C ALA A 20 -0.31 -12.80 0.66
N ARG A 21 0.56 -12.94 1.66
CA ARG A 21 1.26 -14.22 1.94
C ARG A 21 0.37 -15.25 2.63
N SER A 22 -0.56 -14.83 3.47
CA SER A 22 -1.43 -15.76 4.18
C SER A 22 -2.59 -16.22 3.30
N TYR A 23 -3.06 -15.36 2.39
CA TYR A 23 -4.32 -15.50 1.66
C TYR A 23 -5.38 -16.20 2.52
N PRO A 24 -5.90 -15.50 3.56
CA PRO A 24 -6.62 -16.13 4.66
C PRO A 24 -7.72 -17.05 4.15
N SER A 25 -7.76 -18.28 4.67
CA SER A 25 -8.84 -19.22 4.38
C SER A 25 -10.18 -18.59 4.75
N GLY A 26 -11.03 -18.35 3.75
CA GLY A 26 -12.32 -17.67 3.91
C GLY A 26 -12.36 -16.21 3.43
N CYS A 27 -11.25 -15.64 2.97
CA CYS A 27 -11.28 -14.40 2.21
C CYS A 27 -11.91 -14.69 0.83
N SER A 28 -13.08 -14.10 0.55
CA SER A 28 -13.66 -14.20 -0.79
C SER A 28 -12.75 -13.51 -1.80
N ALA A 29 -12.83 -13.94 -3.06
CA ALA A 29 -12.09 -13.30 -4.15
C ALA A 29 -12.34 -11.78 -4.18
N ASP A 30 -13.59 -11.36 -3.94
CA ASP A 30 -13.99 -9.96 -3.89
C ASP A 30 -13.43 -9.19 -2.67
N ALA A 31 -13.07 -9.88 -1.59
CA ALA A 31 -12.60 -9.26 -0.35
C ALA A 31 -11.09 -9.01 -0.34
N LEU A 32 -10.29 -9.82 -1.06
CA LEU A 32 -8.83 -9.71 -1.03
C LEU A 32 -8.33 -8.32 -1.45
N PRO A 33 -8.77 -7.72 -2.57
CA PRO A 33 -8.26 -6.40 -3.01
C PRO A 33 -8.46 -5.32 -1.96
N TRP A 34 -9.62 -5.34 -1.30
CA TRP A 34 -9.93 -4.38 -0.24
C TRP A 34 -9.13 -4.66 1.03
N ALA A 35 -8.95 -5.93 1.40
CA ALA A 35 -8.17 -6.31 2.57
C ALA A 35 -6.70 -5.87 2.47
N VAL A 36 -6.06 -6.03 1.30
CA VAL A 36 -4.64 -5.68 1.14
C VAL A 36 -4.39 -4.17 1.16
N ILE A 37 -5.31 -3.35 0.65
CA ILE A 37 -5.12 -1.90 0.57
C ILE A 37 -5.67 -1.14 1.77
N LYS A 38 -6.53 -1.76 2.58
CA LYS A 38 -7.30 -1.11 3.64
C LYS A 38 -6.46 -0.20 4.53
N ARG A 39 -5.38 -0.73 5.11
CA ARG A 39 -4.53 0.05 6.02
C ARG A 39 -3.86 1.22 5.31
N PHE A 40 -3.47 1.05 4.05
CA PHE A 40 -2.92 2.15 3.26
C PHE A 40 -3.95 3.26 3.03
N ASP A 41 -5.18 2.90 2.65
CA ASP A 41 -6.26 3.85 2.42
C ASP A 41 -6.64 4.59 3.72
N ASP A 42 -6.73 3.87 4.84
CA ASP A 42 -7.13 4.41 6.14
C ASP A 42 -6.06 5.30 6.78
N ASP A 43 -4.78 4.91 6.67
CA ASP A 43 -3.68 5.52 7.43
C ASP A 43 -2.76 6.41 6.60
N VAL A 44 -2.69 6.23 5.28
CA VAL A 44 -1.72 6.92 4.42
C VAL A 44 -2.38 7.82 3.39
N ARG A 45 -3.28 7.28 2.55
CA ARG A 45 -3.77 7.95 1.33
C ARG A 45 -4.32 9.35 1.59
N GLY A 46 -5.13 9.52 2.64
CA GLY A 46 -5.72 10.82 3.00
C GLY A 46 -4.74 11.83 3.63
N ARG A 47 -3.50 11.42 3.91
CA ARG A 47 -2.48 12.21 4.64
C ARG A 47 -1.30 12.60 3.77
N VAL A 48 -1.21 12.06 2.55
CA VAL A 48 -0.28 12.50 1.53
C VAL A 48 -0.94 13.46 0.55
N GLU A 49 -0.17 14.36 -0.06
CA GLU A 49 -0.62 15.13 -1.21
C GLU A 49 -0.94 14.19 -2.38
N ARG A 50 -1.90 14.58 -3.21
CA ARG A 50 -2.34 13.76 -4.34
C ARG A 50 -1.23 13.66 -5.39
N ASP A 51 -0.63 12.47 -5.52
CA ASP A 51 0.36 12.14 -6.55
C ASP A 51 -0.20 11.02 -7.45
N PRO A 52 -0.39 11.24 -8.76
CA PRO A 52 -0.89 10.23 -9.68
C PRO A 52 -0.10 8.92 -9.63
N ARG A 53 1.21 8.96 -9.36
CA ARG A 53 2.06 7.75 -9.34
C ARG A 53 1.80 6.88 -8.11
N ILE A 54 1.37 7.48 -7.01
CA ILE A 54 0.95 6.75 -5.81
C ILE A 54 -0.40 6.08 -6.08
N GLU A 55 -1.32 6.80 -6.73
CA GLU A 55 -2.62 6.23 -7.14
C GLU A 55 -2.45 5.11 -8.18
N ASP A 56 -1.56 5.28 -9.16
CA ASP A 56 -1.21 4.21 -10.11
C ASP A 56 -0.66 2.98 -9.38
N GLY A 57 0.23 3.17 -8.40
CA GLY A 57 0.76 2.09 -7.57
C GLY A 57 -0.32 1.38 -6.76
N ARG A 58 -1.29 2.13 -6.23
CA ARG A 58 -2.46 1.59 -5.54
C ARG A 58 -3.31 0.73 -6.48
N ASP A 59 -3.54 1.20 -7.71
CA ASP A 59 -4.30 0.46 -8.71
C ASP A 59 -3.57 -0.83 -9.12
N GLN A 60 -2.24 -0.82 -9.24
CA GLN A 60 -1.46 -2.04 -9.49
C GLN A 60 -1.60 -3.08 -8.38
N VAL A 61 -1.66 -2.65 -7.10
CA VAL A 61 -1.93 -3.56 -5.97
C VAL A 61 -3.31 -4.18 -6.09
N LEU A 62 -4.34 -3.38 -6.40
CA LEU A 62 -5.70 -3.87 -6.58
C LEU A 62 -5.81 -4.87 -7.72
N ILE A 63 -5.21 -4.57 -8.88
CA ILE A 63 -5.17 -5.46 -10.04
C ILE A 63 -4.49 -6.78 -9.67
N ALA A 64 -3.30 -6.73 -9.06
CA ALA A 64 -2.57 -7.94 -8.67
C ALA A 64 -3.33 -8.78 -7.64
N ALA A 65 -4.08 -8.14 -6.73
CA ALA A 65 -4.91 -8.83 -5.75
C ALA A 65 -6.10 -9.53 -6.42
N VAL A 66 -6.77 -8.88 -7.37
CA VAL A 66 -7.84 -9.51 -8.18
C VAL A 66 -7.27 -10.69 -8.97
N THR A 67 -6.12 -10.52 -9.64
CA THR A 67 -5.48 -11.62 -10.39
C THR A 67 -5.17 -12.82 -9.50
N LEU A 68 -4.66 -12.60 -8.28
CA LEU A 68 -4.42 -13.69 -7.32
C LEU A 68 -5.73 -14.35 -6.84
N ALA A 69 -6.78 -13.56 -6.64
CA ALA A 69 -8.08 -14.04 -6.20
C ALA A 69 -8.80 -14.89 -7.27
N GLU A 70 -8.63 -14.53 -8.55
CA GLU A 70 -9.22 -15.22 -9.70
C GLU A 70 -8.42 -16.43 -10.17
N ALA A 71 -7.15 -16.57 -9.76
CA ALA A 71 -6.31 -17.71 -10.10
C ALA A 71 -6.95 -19.04 -9.67
N ALA A 72 -6.94 -20.06 -10.54
CA ALA A 72 -7.66 -21.30 -10.27
C ALA A 72 -7.09 -21.99 -9.01
N PRO A 73 -7.92 -22.75 -8.25
CA PRO A 73 -7.43 -23.48 -7.06
C PRO A 73 -6.36 -24.53 -7.40
N ASP A 74 -6.40 -25.06 -8.62
CA ASP A 74 -5.53 -26.12 -9.12
C ASP A 74 -4.25 -25.56 -9.78
N GLU A 75 -4.16 -24.25 -9.95
CA GLU A 75 -2.97 -23.55 -10.42
C GLU A 75 -2.03 -23.24 -9.24
N ASP A 76 -0.72 -23.35 -9.46
CA ASP A 76 0.25 -22.84 -8.51
C ASP A 76 0.12 -21.31 -8.41
N ARG A 77 -0.49 -20.82 -7.33
CA ARG A 77 -0.69 -19.39 -7.06
C ARG A 77 0.58 -18.66 -6.61
N ALA A 78 1.72 -19.33 -6.53
CA ALA A 78 2.97 -18.70 -6.11
C ALA A 78 3.37 -17.49 -6.98
N PRO A 79 3.30 -17.53 -8.32
CA PRO A 79 3.66 -16.40 -9.17
C PRO A 79 2.75 -15.18 -8.95
N GLU A 80 1.43 -15.36 -8.84
CA GLU A 80 0.47 -14.29 -8.62
C GLU A 80 0.66 -13.66 -7.23
N ARG A 81 0.98 -14.49 -6.23
CA ARG A 81 1.32 -14.03 -4.89
C ARG A 81 2.60 -13.20 -4.88
N GLU A 82 3.63 -13.63 -5.60
CA GLU A 82 4.86 -12.87 -5.77
C GLU A 82 4.63 -11.54 -6.48
N ARG A 83 3.78 -11.52 -7.52
CA ARG A 83 3.38 -10.28 -8.23
C ARG A 83 2.66 -9.31 -7.30
N LEU A 84 1.73 -9.79 -6.46
CA LEU A 84 1.06 -8.96 -5.47
C LEU A 84 2.04 -8.40 -4.43
N VAL A 85 2.92 -9.24 -3.89
CA VAL A 85 3.96 -8.78 -2.95
C VAL A 85 4.87 -7.74 -3.59
N LYS A 86 5.24 -7.91 -4.86
CA LYS A 86 6.01 -6.92 -5.61
C LYS A 86 5.25 -5.61 -5.75
N ALA A 87 3.97 -5.63 -6.14
CA ALA A 87 3.15 -4.43 -6.27
C ALA A 87 3.05 -3.67 -4.93
N ILE A 88 2.92 -4.38 -3.81
CA ILE A 88 2.92 -3.78 -2.47
C ILE A 88 4.26 -3.08 -2.17
N ASN A 89 5.38 -3.74 -2.47
CA ASN A 89 6.71 -3.14 -2.27
C ASN A 89 6.92 -1.90 -3.15
N ASP A 90 6.43 -1.94 -4.39
CA ASP A 90 6.50 -0.81 -5.32
C ASP A 90 5.65 0.36 -4.81
N LEU A 91 4.46 0.10 -4.26
CA LEU A 91 3.61 1.11 -3.62
C LEU A 91 4.27 1.73 -2.39
N GLU A 92 4.86 0.91 -1.52
CA GLU A 92 5.64 1.38 -0.37
C GLU A 92 6.77 2.32 -0.84
N TRP A 93 7.56 1.87 -1.81
CA TRP A 93 8.70 2.61 -2.32
C TRP A 93 8.29 3.93 -2.97
N VAL A 94 7.28 3.94 -3.84
CA VAL A 94 6.83 5.17 -4.52
C VAL A 94 6.28 6.16 -3.50
N THR A 95 5.54 5.69 -2.50
CA THR A 95 4.97 6.53 -1.45
C THR A 95 6.06 7.14 -0.57
N VAL A 96 7.03 6.36 -0.11
CA VAL A 96 8.14 6.88 0.69
C VAL A 96 9.02 7.84 -0.11
N SER A 97 9.30 7.52 -1.38
CA SER A 97 10.23 8.30 -2.21
C SER A 97 9.63 9.60 -2.75
N ARG A 98 8.32 9.66 -2.96
CA ARG A 98 7.64 10.81 -3.59
C ARG A 98 6.61 11.50 -2.72
N GLY A 99 6.14 10.83 -1.66
CA GLY A 99 5.10 11.35 -0.80
C GLY A 99 5.49 12.68 -0.17
N ILE A 100 4.49 13.55 -0.08
CA ILE A 100 4.55 14.84 0.60
C ILE A 100 3.41 14.85 1.60
N ALA A 101 3.68 15.20 2.85
CA ALA A 101 2.64 15.31 3.87
C ALA A 101 1.71 16.49 3.56
N ASN A 102 0.40 16.25 3.64
CA ASN A 102 -0.60 17.30 3.44
C ASN A 102 -1.00 17.97 4.78
N ARG A 103 -1.95 18.89 4.73
CA ARG A 103 -2.46 19.57 5.93
C ARG A 103 -3.13 18.64 6.94
N ALA A 104 -3.76 17.56 6.50
CA ALA A 104 -4.37 16.57 7.40
C ALA A 104 -3.30 15.79 8.17
N ALA A 105 -2.17 15.44 7.54
CA ALA A 105 -1.02 14.88 8.24
C ALA A 105 -0.46 15.85 9.29
N ALA A 106 -0.36 17.13 8.94
CA ALA A 106 0.14 18.15 9.86
C ALA A 106 -0.80 18.36 11.06
N ALA A 107 -2.11 18.36 10.84
CA ALA A 107 -3.10 18.47 11.91
C ALA A 107 -3.05 17.30 12.91
N LEU A 108 -2.59 16.12 12.46
CA LEU A 108 -2.37 14.94 13.30
C LEU A 108 -0.97 14.90 13.93
N GLY A 109 -0.13 15.90 13.67
CA GLY A 109 1.23 15.99 14.21
C GLY A 109 2.23 15.04 13.55
N TYR A 110 1.97 14.55 12.33
CA TYR A 110 2.87 13.59 11.67
C TYR A 110 4.10 14.25 11.02
N GLY A 111 4.10 15.57 10.91
CA GLY A 111 5.15 16.43 10.36
C GLY A 111 4.55 17.73 9.84
N GLU A 112 5.34 18.55 9.17
CA GLU A 112 4.85 19.79 8.55
C GLU A 112 4.20 19.50 7.19
N ALA A 113 3.15 20.26 6.85
CA ALA A 113 2.55 20.21 5.52
C ALA A 113 3.56 20.68 4.46
N GLY A 114 3.64 19.97 3.33
CA GLY A 114 4.70 20.17 2.33
C GLY A 114 6.00 19.42 2.65
N GLY A 115 6.12 18.82 3.84
CA GLY A 115 7.25 18.00 4.22
C GLY A 115 7.33 16.71 3.41
N ARG A 116 8.50 16.43 2.82
CA ARG A 116 8.74 15.15 2.13
C ARG A 116 8.88 14.00 3.11
N LEU A 117 8.35 12.83 2.73
CA LEU A 117 8.51 11.60 3.49
C LEU A 117 9.96 11.14 3.52
N ARG A 118 10.67 11.23 2.39
CA ARG A 118 12.12 11.02 2.31
C ARG A 118 12.83 12.36 2.11
N ASP A 119 13.92 12.57 2.83
CA ASP A 119 14.75 13.75 2.62
C ASP A 119 15.36 13.70 1.21
N ALA A 120 15.49 14.86 0.56
CA ALA A 120 16.26 14.99 -0.67
C ALA A 120 17.74 14.85 -0.27
N GLY A 121 18.25 13.62 -0.32
CA GLY A 121 19.68 13.35 -0.27
C GLY A 121 20.37 13.85 -1.52
#